data_AF-A0A662Q7I4-F1
#
_entry.id   AF-A0A662Q7I4-F1
#
_cell.length_a   1.000
_cell.length_b   1.000
_cell.length_c   1.000
_cell.angle_alpha   90.00
_cell.angle_beta   90.00
_cell.angle_gamma   90.00
#
_symmetry.space_group_name_H-M   'P 1'
#
loop_
_entity.id
_entity.type
_entity.pdbx_description
1 polymer ?
#
loop_
_entity_poly.entity_id
_entity_poly.type
_entity_poly.pdbx_seq_one_letter_code
_entity_poly.pdbx_strand_id
1 'polypeptide(L)' 'MYGLKNLEKIREDFPVLSRRREDGKPLIYFDNAATSLKPRQVIEAVKSYY' A
#
# COMPACT_ATOMS: atom_id res chain seq x y z
N MET A 1 18.98 -13.21 2.67
CA MET A 1 17.74 -13.66 3.35
C MET A 1 16.98 -12.42 3.79
N TYR A 2 15.99 -11.95 3.00
CA TYR A 2 15.19 -10.77 3.38
C TYR A 2 14.26 -11.18 4.54
N GLY A 3 14.56 -10.67 5.74
CA GLY A 3 13.87 -11.05 6.97
C GLY A 3 12.45 -10.48 7.08
N LEU A 4 11.54 -11.29 7.65
CA LEU A 4 10.15 -10.97 7.98
C LEU A 4 9.95 -9.62 8.71
N LYS A 5 10.97 -9.11 9.41
CA LYS A 5 10.96 -7.82 10.11
C LYS A 5 10.71 -6.59 9.22
N ASN A 6 10.84 -6.70 7.90
CA ASN A 6 10.65 -5.57 6.98
C ASN A 6 9.33 -5.60 6.21
N LEU A 7 8.61 -6.73 6.17
CA LEU A 7 7.40 -6.85 5.36
C LEU A 7 6.26 -5.96 5.87
N GLU A 8 6.02 -5.94 7.18
CA GLU A 8 4.98 -5.07 7.76
C GLU A 8 5.28 -3.59 7.53
N LYS A 9 6.55 -3.17 7.67
CA LYS A 9 6.97 -1.80 7.35
C LYS A 9 6.73 -1.44 5.88
N ILE A 10 7.03 -2.37 4.97
CA ILE A 10 6.74 -2.16 3.54
C ILE A 10 5.23 -2.03 3.32
N ARG A 11 4.38 -2.80 4.02
CA ARG A 11 2.92 -2.69 3.89
C ARG A 11 2.38 -1.36 4.41
N GLU A 12 2.97 -0.82 5.48
CA GLU A 12 2.61 0.49 6.04
C GLU A 12 2.82 1.66 5.07
N ASP A 13 3.76 1.52 4.12
CA ASP A 13 3.98 2.51 3.07
C ASP A 13 2.79 2.59 2.09
N PHE A 14 1.92 1.57 2.01
CA PHE A 14 0.75 1.55 1.12
C PHE A 14 -0.55 1.80 1.91
N PRO A 15 -0.97 3.06 2.11
CA PRO A 15 -2.05 3.41 3.03
C PRO A 15 -3.42 2.83 2.65
N VAL A 16 -3.61 2.45 1.38
CA VAL A 16 -4.86 1.81 0.95
C VAL A 16 -5.04 0.43 1.57
N LEU A 17 -3.95 -0.29 1.88
CA LEU A 17 -4.00 -1.65 2.46
C LEU A 17 -4.48 -1.65 3.92
N SER A 18 -4.45 -0.51 4.59
CA SER A 18 -5.01 -0.34 5.94
C SER A 18 -6.53 -0.15 5.93
N ARG A 19 -7.17 0.01 4.76
CA ARG A 19 -8.62 0.19 4.64
C ARG A 19 -9.35 -1.15 4.83
N ARG A 20 -10.55 -1.05 5.40
CA ARG A 20 -11.53 -2.14 5.41
C ARG A 20 -12.56 -1.93 4.31
N ARG A 21 -13.06 -3.03 3.78
CA ARG A 21 -14.22 -3.06 2.89
C ARG A 21 -15.49 -2.71 3.66
N GLU A 22 -16.56 -2.38 2.94
CA GLU A 22 -17.88 -2.10 3.53
C GLU A 22 -18.43 -3.28 4.35
N ASP A 23 -18.09 -4.52 3.96
CA ASP A 23 -18.42 -5.74 4.69
C ASP A 23 -17.48 -6.03 5.89
N GLY A 24 -16.63 -5.06 6.27
CA GLY A 24 -15.71 -5.14 7.41
C GLY A 24 -14.44 -5.96 7.18
N LYS A 25 -14.32 -6.65 6.04
CA LYS A 25 -13.15 -7.49 5.72
C LYS A 25 -11.93 -6.65 5.33
N PRO A 26 -10.70 -7.15 5.57
CA PRO A 26 -9.50 -6.48 5.10
C PRO A 26 -9.47 -6.41 3.57
N LEU A 27 -8.85 -5.35 3.04
CA LEU A 27 -8.59 -5.25 1.61
C LEU A 27 -7.45 -6.21 1.21
N ILE A 28 -7.73 -7.11 0.26
CA ILE A 28 -6.73 -7.95 -0.39
C ILE A 28 -6.70 -7.54 -1.86
N TYR A 29 -5.53 -7.07 -2.32
CA TYR A 29 -5.35 -6.56 -3.68
C TYR A 29 -4.45 -7.50 -4.48
N PHE A 30 -5.03 -8.29 -5.38
CA PHE A 30 -4.34 -9.27 -6.23
C PHE A 30 -4.25 -8.86 -7.70
N ASP A 31 -4.67 -7.65 -8.05
CA ASP A 31 -4.70 -7.16 -9.44
C ASP A 31 -3.49 -6.25 -9.78
N ASN A 32 -2.31 -6.60 -9.28
CA ASN A 32 -1.10 -5.80 -9.49
C ASN A 32 -0.67 -5.71 -10.96
N ALA A 33 -1.12 -6.66 -11.80
CA ALA A 33 -0.81 -6.71 -13.23
C ALA A 33 -1.55 -5.65 -14.03
N ALA A 34 -2.78 -5.27 -13.62
CA ALA A 34 -3.50 -4.17 -14.25
C ALA A 34 -2.95 -2.82 -13.81
N THR A 35 -2.68 -2.63 -12.51
CA THR A 35 -1.99 -1.44 -11.99
C THR A 35 -1.41 -1.72 -10.61
N SER A 36 -0.38 -0.98 -10.23
CA SER A 36 0.26 -1.12 -8.91
C SER A 36 -0.15 0.02 -7.98
N LEU A 37 -0.42 -0.33 -6.73
CA LEU A 37 -0.64 0.61 -5.63
C LEU A 37 0.58 1.51 -5.44
N LYS A 38 0.34 2.75 -4.97
CA LYS A 38 1.40 3.73 -4.78
C LYS A 38 1.76 3.84 -3.30
N PRO A 39 3.06 3.79 -2.95
CA PRO A 39 3.49 4.02 -1.58
C PRO A 39 3.41 5.52 -1.24
N ARG A 40 3.41 5.85 0.06
CA ARG A 40 3.33 7.22 0.59
C ARG A 40 4.35 8.16 -0.04
N GLN A 41 5.59 7.70 -0.22
CA GLN A 41 6.69 8.47 -0.78
C GLN A 41 6.36 9.01 -2.18
N VAL A 42 5.69 8.21 -3.01
CA VAL A 42 5.26 8.63 -4.35
C VAL A 42 4.08 9.60 -4.28
N ILE A 43 3.12 9.34 -3.39
CA ILE A 43 1.96 10.22 -3.17
C ILE A 43 2.41 11.61 -2.71
N GLU A 44 3.30 11.68 -1.71
CA GLU A 44 3.82 12.93 -1.17
C GLU A 44 4.68 13.67 -2.19
N ALA A 45 5.48 12.98 -3.00
CA ALA A 45 6.24 13.62 -4.09
C ALA A 45 5.32 14.31 -5.10
N VAL A 46 4.26 13.61 -5.55
CA VAL A 46 3.25 14.19 -6.47
C VAL A 46 2.52 15.36 -5.81
N LYS A 47 2.13 15.22 -4.54
CA LYS A 47 1.47 16.29 -3.77
C LYS A 47 2.38 17.49 -3.50
N SER A 48 3.69 17.30 -3.42
CA SER A 48 4.62 18.42 -3.23
C SER A 48 4.88 19.22 -4.51
N TYR A 49 4.65 18.60 -5.66
CA TYR A 49 4.83 19.22 -6.97
C TYR A 49 3.63 20.09 -7.39
N TYR A 50 2.41 19.73 -6.97
CA TYR A 50 1.16 20.43 -7.27
C TYR A 50 0.60 21.14 -6.04
#